data_AF-A0A9N8DTW6-F1
#
_entry.id   AF-A0A9N8DTW6-F1
#
_cell.length_a   1.000
_cell.length_b   1.000
_cell.length_c   1.000
_cell.angle_alpha   90.00
_cell.angle_beta   90.00
_cell.angle_gamma   90.00
#
_symmetry.space_group_name_H-M   'P 1'
#
loop_
_entity.id
_entity.type
_entity.pdbx_description
1 polymer ?
#
loop_
_entity_poly.entity_id
_entity_poly.type
_entity_poly.pdbx_seq_one_letter_code
_entity_poly.pdbx_strand_id
1 'polypeptide(L)'
;MTTTTSWRVALVGSTGGGTATLGHTDPPELLQIIHDRLLQLPGCTGISTALLVALEGGKGFDTVDERKDRALLYAVLPKDDNPTTGTSSRLPVEVIRSGLLQDVNQTCRELSQKLARSIRGESSSDDSNNVSALICISVSVDIFAETLQAASSSDIPVTGTGGTSLALAASRYQIRLVGNAGGSVANTSLTRAVSYVHALATAMNVPYQPWRKPQASHGPRWRSILNACLPAFWGVCLLRRSLLSINSFLESNGDGVIPVQYNPLARILSFQEDNNMEPLLPLLLLVLERHALPTACAVVTACSSTTTATNHGGVDTSSRIMASVVASTVASRSLLAGMLAGYLVARWQEKILIHCVLHNVPATMTNLLATGGVGAVIAAMLLPVSPLLQSLTALMRYAIECSVSMTTIHDVQFLPSSMAGNISLGAFLWGCLCCYGSKVGWYHALFLPLILVEMELGGASFLGAIDELTLVLVCAGICAANLVSACWLIKKPALLTDANRALCWRAVRINLLYGDFVEACYPEMEQNVLVNVSGYVASGLSSAILVARSSSPEEVPKSLAYLPWPVAVWLSGTDWWPMFVASVVAFGIPFIATLLNDILFKKAPIKQE
;
A
#
# COMPACT_ATOMS: atom_id res chain seq x y z
N MET A 1 -33.53 -27.88 25.28
CA MET A 1 -32.13 -27.99 25.71
C MET A 1 -31.40 -28.84 24.68
N THR A 2 -30.85 -28.22 23.63
CA THR A 2 -29.99 -28.91 22.67
C THR A 2 -28.61 -29.00 23.30
N THR A 3 -28.21 -30.21 23.67
CA THR A 3 -26.83 -30.53 24.07
C THR A 3 -25.89 -30.08 22.96
N THR A 4 -25.20 -28.95 23.16
CA THR A 4 -24.19 -28.46 22.23
C THR A 4 -22.98 -29.36 22.35
N THR A 5 -22.91 -30.40 21.52
CA THR A 5 -21.70 -31.18 21.32
C THR A 5 -20.62 -30.24 20.82
N SER A 6 -19.63 -29.96 21.67
CA SER A 6 -18.45 -29.20 21.28
C SER A 6 -17.60 -30.06 20.36
N TRP A 7 -17.28 -29.58 19.16
CA TRP A 7 -16.48 -30.32 18.22
C TRP A 7 -15.16 -29.60 17.95
N ARG A 8 -14.12 -30.41 17.71
CA ARG A 8 -12.73 -29.99 17.62
C ARG A 8 -12.16 -30.37 16.26
N VAL A 9 -11.39 -29.46 15.68
CA VAL A 9 -10.77 -29.68 14.37
C VAL A 9 -9.28 -29.88 14.54
N ALA A 10 -8.72 -30.86 13.85
CA ALA A 10 -7.29 -31.03 13.69
C ALA A 10 -6.85 -30.62 12.28
N LEU A 11 -5.62 -30.16 12.14
CA LEU A 11 -5.02 -29.77 10.87
C LEU A 11 -3.67 -30.48 10.69
N VAL A 12 -3.46 -31.09 9.52
CA VAL A 12 -2.20 -31.75 9.17
C VAL A 12 -1.74 -31.38 7.78
N GLY A 13 -0.43 -31.30 7.59
CA GLY A 13 0.16 -31.29 6.25
C GLY A 13 1.41 -30.42 6.12
N SER A 14 1.57 -29.80 4.96
CA SER A 14 2.73 -28.97 4.62
C SER A 14 2.32 -27.69 3.91
N THR A 15 3.24 -26.74 3.77
CA THR A 15 3.03 -25.56 2.90
C THR A 15 2.86 -25.96 1.42
N GLY A 16 3.27 -27.17 1.01
CA GLY A 16 3.04 -27.72 -0.31
C GLY A 16 4.09 -27.34 -1.37
N GLY A 17 3.93 -27.89 -2.56
CA GLY A 17 4.74 -27.60 -3.75
C GLY A 17 3.97 -26.81 -4.82
N GLY A 18 4.70 -26.04 -5.63
CA GLY A 18 4.28 -25.64 -6.97
C GLY A 18 3.46 -24.37 -7.02
N THR A 19 4.11 -23.25 -7.37
CA THR A 19 3.46 -22.01 -7.88
C THR A 19 2.39 -21.31 -7.02
N ALA A 20 2.03 -21.82 -5.83
CA ALA A 20 1.01 -21.22 -4.97
C ALA A 20 1.58 -20.15 -4.02
N THR A 21 2.28 -19.16 -4.59
CA THR A 21 3.10 -18.12 -3.92
C THR A 21 2.40 -17.25 -2.86
N LEU A 22 1.09 -17.34 -2.66
CA LEU A 22 0.31 -16.40 -1.85
C LEU A 22 -0.17 -16.94 -0.49
N GLY A 23 0.23 -18.17 -0.11
CA GLY A 23 -0.11 -18.75 1.20
C GLY A 23 1.02 -19.56 1.86
N HIS A 24 2.25 -19.44 1.37
CA HIS A 24 3.41 -20.25 1.83
C HIS A 24 4.33 -19.53 2.82
N THR A 25 4.25 -18.20 2.92
CA THR A 25 5.24 -17.39 3.62
C THR A 25 4.96 -17.20 5.11
N ASP A 26 3.69 -17.34 5.53
CA ASP A 26 3.30 -17.17 6.95
C ASP A 26 2.36 -18.29 7.41
N PRO A 27 2.92 -19.46 7.79
CA PRO A 27 2.14 -20.56 8.37
C PRO A 27 1.32 -20.15 9.61
N PRO A 28 1.84 -19.34 10.56
CA PRO A 28 1.04 -18.78 11.65
C PRO A 28 -0.20 -18.00 11.21
N GLU A 29 -0.08 -17.12 10.20
CA GLU A 29 -1.22 -16.36 9.67
C GLU A 29 -2.28 -17.29 9.08
N LEU A 30 -1.89 -18.29 8.28
CA LEU A 30 -2.81 -19.27 7.71
C LEU A 30 -3.59 -20.02 8.80
N LEU A 31 -2.88 -20.51 9.83
CA LEU A 31 -3.51 -21.22 10.96
C LEU A 31 -4.47 -20.32 11.74
N GLN A 32 -4.09 -19.06 11.98
CA GLN A 32 -4.95 -18.08 12.65
C GLN A 32 -6.23 -17.81 11.85
N ILE A 33 -6.14 -17.60 10.53
CA ILE A 33 -7.31 -17.34 9.68
C ILE A 33 -8.26 -18.55 9.69
N ILE A 34 -7.72 -19.77 9.60
CA ILE A 34 -8.56 -20.99 9.68
C ILE A 34 -9.23 -21.08 11.05
N HIS A 35 -8.50 -20.82 12.13
CA HIS A 35 -9.03 -20.80 13.49
C HIS A 35 -10.18 -19.79 13.65
N ASP A 36 -9.98 -18.55 13.23
CA ASP A 36 -10.97 -17.48 13.31
C ASP A 36 -12.25 -17.82 12.53
N ARG A 37 -12.12 -18.51 11.39
CA ARG A 37 -13.28 -18.98 10.60
C ARG A 37 -13.99 -20.15 11.26
N LEU A 38 -13.27 -21.09 11.87
CA LEU A 38 -13.86 -22.22 12.59
C LEU A 38 -14.67 -21.74 13.80
N LEU A 39 -14.20 -20.72 14.53
CA LEU A 39 -14.92 -20.12 15.65
C LEU A 39 -16.27 -19.48 15.26
N GLN A 40 -16.53 -19.26 13.97
CA GLN A 40 -17.83 -18.77 13.48
C GLN A 40 -18.89 -19.88 13.41
N LEU A 41 -18.49 -21.15 13.50
CA LEU A 41 -19.41 -22.28 13.49
C LEU A 41 -19.97 -22.54 14.88
N PRO A 42 -21.28 -22.77 15.01
CA PRO A 42 -21.88 -23.08 16.30
C PRO A 42 -21.33 -24.41 16.84
N GLY A 43 -20.87 -24.39 18.10
CA GLY A 43 -20.31 -25.56 18.78
C GLY A 43 -18.86 -25.90 18.41
N CYS A 44 -18.20 -25.16 17.51
CA CYS A 44 -16.80 -25.40 17.17
C CYS A 44 -15.87 -24.64 18.11
N THR A 45 -14.87 -25.34 18.66
CA THR A 45 -13.83 -24.75 19.53
C THR A 45 -12.60 -24.26 18.77
N GLY A 46 -12.60 -24.38 17.44
CA GLY A 46 -11.49 -24.00 16.58
C GLY A 46 -10.49 -25.14 16.33
N ILE A 47 -9.21 -24.78 16.21
CA ILE A 47 -8.12 -25.72 15.94
C ILE A 47 -7.61 -26.23 17.29
N SER A 48 -7.77 -27.52 17.52
CA SER A 48 -7.31 -28.20 18.74
C SER A 48 -5.88 -28.74 18.61
N THR A 49 -5.52 -29.19 17.42
CA THR A 49 -4.18 -29.65 17.10
C THR A 49 -3.84 -29.30 15.66
N ALA A 50 -2.67 -28.73 15.42
CA ALA A 50 -2.15 -28.47 14.08
C ALA A 50 -0.74 -29.03 13.95
N LEU A 51 -0.41 -29.66 12.83
CA LEU A 51 0.93 -30.10 12.45
C LEU A 51 1.18 -29.66 11.01
N LEU A 52 1.96 -28.59 10.84
CA LEU A 52 2.21 -27.98 9.53
C LEU A 52 3.71 -27.81 9.30
N VAL A 53 4.24 -28.48 8.28
CA VAL A 53 5.66 -28.42 7.90
C VAL A 53 5.88 -27.35 6.83
N ALA A 54 6.86 -26.47 7.04
CA ALA A 54 7.29 -25.46 6.06
C ALA A 54 8.80 -25.56 5.83
N LEU A 55 9.28 -25.36 4.60
CA LEU A 55 10.71 -25.25 4.33
C LEU A 55 11.25 -23.88 4.76
N GLU A 56 12.48 -23.85 5.29
CA GLU A 56 13.16 -22.59 5.59
C GLU A 56 13.35 -21.79 4.29
N GLY A 57 13.17 -20.46 4.38
CA GLY A 57 13.31 -19.56 3.22
C GLY A 57 12.15 -19.61 2.21
N GLY A 58 11.03 -20.28 2.52
CA GLY A 58 9.83 -20.27 1.67
C GLY A 58 9.95 -21.09 0.38
N LYS A 59 10.92 -22.02 0.32
CA LYS A 59 11.04 -22.99 -0.78
C LYS A 59 9.78 -23.87 -0.85
N GLY A 60 9.35 -24.22 -2.05
CA GLY A 60 8.25 -25.17 -2.27
C GLY A 60 8.71 -26.63 -2.19
N PHE A 61 7.78 -27.55 -1.92
CA PHE A 61 8.07 -28.99 -1.77
C PHE A 61 8.24 -29.78 -3.08
N ASP A 62 8.16 -29.17 -4.28
CA ASP A 62 8.25 -29.93 -5.56
C ASP A 62 9.65 -30.50 -5.83
N THR A 63 10.68 -29.82 -5.34
CA THR A 63 12.10 -30.12 -5.61
C THR A 63 12.87 -30.27 -4.30
N VAL A 64 12.25 -31.00 -3.36
CA VAL A 64 12.78 -31.16 -2.01
C VAL A 64 13.73 -32.36 -1.92
N ASP A 65 14.83 -32.18 -1.21
CA ASP A 65 15.77 -33.23 -0.82
C ASP A 65 15.81 -33.30 0.72
N GLU A 66 15.22 -34.37 1.29
CA GLU A 66 15.07 -34.52 2.74
C GLU A 66 16.39 -34.45 3.52
N ARG A 67 17.51 -34.78 2.86
CA ARG A 67 18.85 -34.84 3.48
C ARG A 67 19.59 -33.51 3.42
N LYS A 68 19.11 -32.54 2.64
CA LYS A 68 19.77 -31.24 2.42
C LYS A 68 18.91 -30.05 2.80
N ASP A 69 17.62 -30.12 2.52
CA ASP A 69 16.72 -29.01 2.76
C ASP A 69 16.36 -28.92 4.25
N ARG A 70 16.31 -27.69 4.74
CA ARG A 70 15.94 -27.38 6.12
C ARG A 70 14.45 -27.02 6.21
N ALA A 71 13.82 -27.39 7.31
CA ALA A 71 12.39 -27.22 7.54
C ALA A 71 12.08 -26.82 8.99
N LEU A 72 10.88 -26.30 9.16
CA LEU A 72 10.26 -25.90 10.41
C LEU A 72 8.94 -26.68 10.57
N LEU A 73 8.73 -27.28 11.74
CA LEU A 73 7.44 -27.85 12.13
C LEU A 73 6.71 -26.86 13.03
N TYR A 74 5.67 -26.25 12.46
CA TYR A 74 4.70 -25.46 13.21
C TYR A 74 3.65 -26.39 13.80
N ALA A 75 3.34 -26.18 15.07
CA ALA A 75 2.30 -26.94 15.73
C ALA A 75 1.45 -26.09 16.67
N VAL A 76 0.22 -26.55 16.83
CA VAL A 76 -0.67 -26.16 17.91
C VAL A 76 -0.92 -27.44 18.68
N LEU A 77 -0.60 -27.47 19.97
CA LEU A 77 -0.83 -28.62 20.84
C LEU A 77 -1.99 -28.32 21.82
N PRO A 78 -2.71 -29.34 22.31
CA PRO A 78 -3.70 -29.16 23.36
C PRO A 78 -3.04 -28.54 24.60
N LYS A 79 -3.64 -27.49 25.18
CA LYS A 79 -3.22 -27.00 26.49
C LYS A 79 -3.72 -27.96 27.56
N ASP A 80 -2.84 -28.45 28.43
CA ASP A 80 -3.24 -29.00 29.72
C ASP A 80 -3.93 -27.86 30.51
N ASP A 81 -5.12 -28.14 31.03
CA ASP A 81 -5.96 -27.17 31.74
C ASP A 81 -5.20 -26.47 32.88
N ASN A 82 -4.70 -25.27 32.61
CA ASN A 82 -4.38 -24.30 33.64
C ASN A 82 -4.75 -22.89 33.11
N PRO A 83 -5.90 -22.33 33.53
CA PRO A 83 -6.37 -21.04 33.06
C PRO A 83 -5.56 -19.94 33.76
N THR A 84 -4.36 -19.67 33.26
CA THR A 84 -3.67 -18.43 33.61
C THR A 84 -4.32 -17.31 32.82
N THR A 85 -5.08 -16.51 33.58
CA THR A 85 -5.67 -15.22 33.24
C THR A 85 -4.84 -14.44 32.23
N GLY A 86 -5.36 -14.34 31.01
CA GLY A 86 -4.77 -13.54 29.96
C GLY A 86 -5.59 -13.68 28.69
N THR A 87 -6.47 -12.71 28.45
CA THR A 87 -7.16 -12.44 27.18
C THR A 87 -6.17 -12.30 26.03
N SER A 88 -5.68 -13.42 25.50
CA SER A 88 -4.95 -13.47 24.24
C SER A 88 -5.79 -14.30 23.27
N SER A 89 -6.57 -13.62 22.42
CA SER A 89 -7.41 -14.24 21.37
C SER A 89 -6.61 -14.85 20.20
N ARG A 90 -5.32 -15.15 20.41
CA ARG A 90 -4.38 -15.57 19.38
C ARG A 90 -4.09 -17.06 19.54
N LEU A 91 -4.15 -17.79 18.43
CA LEU A 91 -3.83 -19.22 18.39
C LEU A 91 -2.35 -19.40 18.77
N PRO A 92 -2.02 -20.24 19.78
CA PRO A 92 -0.64 -20.45 20.22
C PRO A 92 0.09 -21.36 19.22
N VAL A 93 0.55 -20.77 18.12
CA VAL A 93 1.35 -21.47 17.11
C VAL A 93 2.82 -21.44 17.54
N GLU A 94 3.40 -22.62 17.76
CA GLU A 94 4.79 -22.79 18.19
C GLU A 94 5.61 -23.54 17.13
N VAL A 95 6.90 -23.22 17.03
CA VAL A 95 7.84 -24.00 16.23
C VAL A 95 8.45 -25.07 17.13
N ILE A 96 7.99 -26.32 16.99
CA ILE A 96 8.44 -27.43 17.84
C ILE A 96 9.79 -27.99 17.39
N ARG A 97 10.06 -27.95 16.07
CA ARG A 97 11.30 -28.48 15.49
C ARG A 97 11.77 -27.60 14.35
N SER A 98 13.08 -27.36 14.31
CA SER A 98 13.82 -26.76 13.20
C SER A 98 15.04 -27.65 12.91
N GLY A 99 15.34 -27.90 11.64
CA GLY A 99 16.47 -28.73 11.25
C GLY A 99 16.35 -29.27 9.84
N LEU A 100 17.05 -30.37 9.54
CA LEU A 100 16.89 -31.08 8.27
C LEU A 100 15.46 -31.62 8.14
N LEU A 101 14.92 -31.60 6.92
CA LEU A 101 13.57 -32.09 6.64
C LEU A 101 13.39 -33.54 7.09
N GLN A 102 14.41 -34.39 6.97
CA GLN A 102 14.37 -35.76 7.48
C GLN A 102 14.08 -35.82 9.00
N ASP A 103 14.76 -35.00 9.79
CA ASP A 103 14.58 -34.95 11.25
C ASP A 103 13.21 -34.39 11.63
N VAL A 104 12.78 -33.36 10.88
CA VAL A 104 11.47 -32.74 11.05
C VAL A 104 10.35 -33.71 10.72
N ASN A 105 10.49 -34.50 9.64
CA ASN A 105 9.53 -35.53 9.25
C ASN A 105 9.44 -36.63 10.30
N GLN A 106 10.55 -37.01 10.94
CA GLN A 106 10.55 -38.00 12.01
C GLN A 106 9.77 -37.51 13.24
N THR A 107 10.03 -36.29 13.72
CA THR A 107 9.25 -35.70 14.81
C THR A 107 7.77 -35.53 14.43
N CYS A 108 7.48 -35.18 13.17
CA CYS A 108 6.13 -35.06 12.66
C CYS A 108 5.36 -36.38 12.69
N ARG A 109 6.02 -37.52 12.36
CA ARG A 109 5.43 -38.85 12.50
C ARG A 109 5.03 -39.15 13.94
N GLU A 110 5.94 -38.91 14.89
CA GLU A 110 5.66 -39.16 16.32
C GLU A 110 4.46 -38.37 16.84
N LEU A 111 4.33 -37.10 16.44
CA LEU A 111 3.17 -36.28 16.79
C LEU A 111 1.90 -36.71 16.03
N SER A 112 2.01 -37.19 14.79
CA SER A 112 0.90 -37.74 14.01
C SER A 112 0.31 -38.99 14.68
N GLN A 113 1.14 -39.86 15.30
CA GLN A 113 0.66 -41.01 16.08
C GLN A 113 -0.15 -40.57 17.30
N LYS A 114 0.30 -39.52 18.02
CA LYS A 114 -0.45 -38.95 19.16
C LYS A 114 -1.80 -38.39 18.71
N LEU A 115 -1.83 -37.69 17.57
CA LEU A 115 -3.06 -37.18 16.99
C LEU A 115 -4.02 -38.30 16.58
N ALA A 116 -3.50 -39.40 16.02
CA ALA A 116 -4.31 -40.57 15.64
C ALA A 116 -5.05 -41.17 16.85
N ARG A 117 -4.40 -41.27 18.02
CA ARG A 117 -5.03 -41.72 19.27
C ARG A 117 -6.15 -40.78 19.74
N SER A 118 -5.97 -39.47 19.56
CA SER A 118 -6.99 -38.46 19.89
C SER A 118 -8.21 -38.53 18.96
N ILE A 119 -8.03 -38.87 17.68
CA ILE A 119 -9.13 -39.10 16.73
C ILE A 119 -9.94 -40.36 17.09
N ARG A 120 -9.26 -41.40 17.59
CA ARG A 120 -9.91 -42.66 18.01
C ARG A 120 -10.55 -42.59 19.41
N GLY A 121 -10.33 -41.51 20.15
CA GLY A 121 -10.79 -41.37 21.53
C GLY A 121 -10.02 -42.22 22.55
N GLU A 122 -8.82 -42.70 22.20
CA GLU A 122 -8.02 -43.58 23.07
C GLU A 122 -7.37 -42.81 24.25
N SER A 123 -7.43 -41.47 24.26
CA SER A 123 -6.67 -40.62 25.20
C SER A 123 -7.52 -39.98 26.32
N SER A 124 -8.85 -40.10 26.28
CA SER A 124 -9.74 -39.52 27.31
C SER A 124 -11.06 -40.28 27.42
N SER A 125 -11.56 -40.45 28.64
CA SER A 125 -12.87 -41.07 28.94
C SER A 125 -14.08 -40.17 28.62
N ASP A 126 -13.84 -38.98 28.06
CA ASP A 126 -14.87 -38.00 27.70
C ASP A 126 -14.85 -37.78 26.18
N ASP A 127 -15.94 -38.17 25.51
CA ASP A 127 -16.12 -38.06 24.06
C ASP A 127 -16.04 -36.60 23.57
N SER A 128 -16.27 -35.62 24.44
CA SER A 128 -16.20 -34.18 24.13
C SER A 128 -14.78 -33.69 23.82
N ASN A 129 -13.75 -34.49 24.14
CA ASN A 129 -12.35 -34.14 23.96
C ASN A 129 -11.78 -34.62 22.60
N ASN A 130 -12.54 -35.44 21.87
CA ASN A 130 -12.08 -36.11 20.64
C ASN A 130 -12.09 -35.17 19.44
N VAL A 131 -11.11 -35.35 18.54
CA VAL A 131 -11.06 -34.64 17.26
C VAL A 131 -12.20 -35.14 16.37
N SER A 132 -13.10 -34.23 16.00
CA SER A 132 -14.32 -34.55 15.26
C SER A 132 -14.23 -34.27 13.76
N ALA A 133 -13.17 -33.59 13.31
CA ALA A 133 -12.95 -33.26 11.90
C ALA A 133 -11.46 -33.04 11.60
N LEU A 134 -11.06 -33.28 10.36
CA LEU A 134 -9.67 -33.16 9.90
C LEU A 134 -9.54 -32.23 8.69
N ILE A 135 -8.57 -31.31 8.73
CA ILE A 135 -8.14 -30.48 7.60
C ILE A 135 -6.76 -30.95 7.12
N CYS A 136 -6.65 -31.31 5.85
CA CYS A 136 -5.41 -31.78 5.23
C CYS A 136 -4.90 -30.76 4.19
N ILE A 137 -3.72 -30.18 4.39
CA ILE A 137 -3.12 -29.20 3.47
C ILE A 137 -1.87 -29.81 2.85
N SER A 138 -1.90 -30.18 1.56
CA SER A 138 -0.74 -30.77 0.87
C SER A 138 -0.11 -31.90 1.71
N VAL A 139 -0.95 -32.83 2.15
CA VAL A 139 -0.60 -33.84 3.16
C VAL A 139 0.32 -34.92 2.57
N SER A 140 1.37 -35.29 3.28
CA SER A 140 2.16 -36.48 2.94
C SER A 140 1.49 -37.73 3.49
N VAL A 141 1.08 -38.62 2.58
CA VAL A 141 0.30 -39.82 2.88
C VAL A 141 1.10 -40.83 3.71
N ASP A 142 2.43 -40.83 3.59
CA ASP A 142 3.31 -41.73 4.35
C ASP A 142 3.66 -41.17 5.74
N ILE A 143 3.77 -39.84 5.90
CA ILE A 143 4.04 -39.22 7.21
C ILE A 143 2.81 -39.29 8.11
N PHE A 144 1.62 -39.04 7.55
CA PHE A 144 0.37 -38.98 8.29
C PHE A 144 -0.48 -40.25 8.18
N ALA A 145 0.14 -41.39 7.85
CA ALA A 145 -0.53 -42.67 7.61
C ALA A 145 -1.50 -43.06 8.74
N GLU A 146 -1.03 -43.04 10.00
CA GLU A 146 -1.85 -43.40 11.16
C GLU A 146 -3.00 -42.43 11.42
N THR A 147 -2.77 -41.12 11.22
CA THR A 147 -3.82 -40.10 11.35
C THR A 147 -4.91 -40.29 10.30
N LEU A 148 -4.52 -40.57 9.04
CA LEU A 148 -5.46 -40.81 7.94
C LEU A 148 -6.25 -42.12 8.15
N GLN A 149 -5.59 -43.17 8.64
CA GLN A 149 -6.25 -44.43 8.98
C GLN A 149 -7.23 -44.24 10.14
N ALA A 150 -6.85 -43.49 11.18
CA ALA A 150 -7.75 -43.14 12.29
C ALA A 150 -8.96 -42.33 11.81
N ALA A 151 -8.75 -41.38 10.89
CA ALA A 151 -9.84 -40.58 10.33
C ALA A 151 -10.84 -41.43 9.54
N SER A 152 -10.35 -42.42 8.78
CA SER A 152 -11.20 -43.39 8.07
C SER A 152 -11.96 -44.30 9.04
N SER A 153 -11.28 -44.88 10.03
CA SER A 153 -11.91 -45.80 10.99
C SER A 153 -12.98 -45.13 11.86
N SER A 154 -12.78 -43.84 12.20
CA SER A 154 -13.73 -43.05 12.99
C SER A 154 -14.78 -42.32 12.13
N ASP A 155 -14.75 -42.50 10.79
CA ASP A 155 -15.62 -41.83 9.81
C ASP A 155 -15.78 -40.31 10.00
N ILE A 156 -14.70 -39.63 10.42
CA ILE A 156 -14.74 -38.17 10.59
C ILE A 156 -14.63 -37.46 9.24
N PRO A 157 -15.32 -36.31 9.05
CA PRO A 157 -15.18 -35.52 7.83
C PRO A 157 -13.76 -34.99 7.65
N VAL A 158 -13.19 -35.22 6.46
CA VAL A 158 -11.88 -34.72 6.05
C VAL A 158 -12.03 -33.71 4.91
N THR A 159 -11.44 -32.53 5.02
CA THR A 159 -11.40 -31.53 3.94
C THR A 159 -9.98 -31.01 3.72
N GLY A 160 -9.70 -30.25 2.65
CA GLY A 160 -8.32 -29.84 2.41
C GLY A 160 -7.97 -29.28 1.04
N THR A 161 -6.67 -28.98 0.85
CA THR A 161 -6.05 -28.70 -0.47
C THR A 161 -4.86 -29.62 -0.77
N GLY A 162 -4.41 -29.63 -2.02
CA GLY A 162 -3.31 -30.48 -2.50
C GLY A 162 -3.84 -31.63 -3.34
N GLY A 163 -4.21 -31.33 -4.59
CA GLY A 163 -5.00 -32.22 -5.47
C GLY A 163 -4.46 -33.66 -5.52
N THR A 164 -3.16 -33.85 -5.79
CA THR A 164 -2.53 -35.17 -5.85
C THR A 164 -2.46 -35.83 -4.47
N SER A 165 -2.02 -35.11 -3.43
CA SER A 165 -1.90 -35.63 -2.06
C SER A 165 -3.23 -36.08 -1.47
N LEU A 166 -4.30 -35.31 -1.68
CA LEU A 166 -5.63 -35.64 -1.18
C LEU A 166 -6.27 -36.80 -1.94
N ALA A 167 -6.10 -36.84 -3.27
CA ALA A 167 -6.55 -37.99 -4.07
C ALA A 167 -5.84 -39.28 -3.65
N LEU A 168 -4.53 -39.20 -3.35
CA LEU A 168 -3.77 -40.33 -2.83
C LEU A 168 -4.23 -40.74 -1.42
N ALA A 169 -4.48 -39.78 -0.52
CA ALA A 169 -5.01 -40.06 0.81
C ALA A 169 -6.40 -40.72 0.75
N ALA A 170 -7.30 -40.20 -0.10
CA ALA A 170 -8.65 -40.73 -0.31
C ALA A 170 -8.64 -42.13 -0.92
N SER A 171 -7.83 -42.38 -1.95
CA SER A 171 -7.75 -43.71 -2.59
C SER A 171 -7.09 -44.76 -1.71
N ARG A 172 -6.03 -44.41 -0.97
CA ARG A 172 -5.26 -45.37 -0.17
C ARG A 172 -5.93 -45.71 1.16
N TYR A 173 -6.51 -44.72 1.84
CA TYR A 173 -7.09 -44.89 3.18
C TYR A 173 -8.61 -44.77 3.23
N GLN A 174 -9.29 -44.54 2.10
CA GLN A 174 -10.77 -44.48 2.03
C GLN A 174 -11.35 -43.48 3.04
N ILE A 175 -10.70 -42.33 3.19
CA ILE A 175 -11.16 -41.24 4.07
C ILE A 175 -12.42 -40.58 3.52
N ARG A 176 -13.32 -40.16 4.42
CA ARG A 176 -14.55 -39.41 4.09
C ARG A 176 -14.21 -37.97 3.70
N LEU A 177 -13.85 -37.77 2.43
CA LEU A 177 -13.52 -36.46 1.88
C LEU A 177 -14.79 -35.64 1.67
N VAL A 178 -14.86 -34.44 2.26
CA VAL A 178 -16.03 -33.56 2.22
C VAL A 178 -15.73 -32.19 1.60
N GLY A 179 -16.76 -31.64 0.94
CA GLY A 179 -16.69 -30.39 0.20
C GLY A 179 -15.76 -30.46 -1.02
N ASN A 180 -15.41 -29.29 -1.55
CA ASN A 180 -14.51 -29.18 -2.69
C ASN A 180 -13.04 -29.30 -2.30
N ALA A 181 -12.68 -30.47 -1.83
CA ALA A 181 -11.31 -30.84 -1.57
C ALA A 181 -10.55 -31.01 -2.91
N GLY A 182 -9.75 -30.00 -3.29
CA GLY A 182 -9.01 -30.01 -4.56
C GLY A 182 -8.56 -28.62 -5.01
N GLY A 183 -7.49 -28.58 -5.82
CA GLY A 183 -6.87 -27.35 -6.33
C GLY A 183 -5.81 -26.77 -5.39
N SER A 184 -4.56 -26.71 -5.85
CA SER A 184 -3.42 -26.11 -5.13
C SER A 184 -3.03 -24.75 -5.70
N VAL A 185 -3.37 -24.46 -6.95
CA VAL A 185 -2.86 -23.32 -7.71
C VAL A 185 -3.71 -22.08 -7.46
N ALA A 186 -3.03 -20.94 -7.29
CA ALA A 186 -3.62 -19.61 -7.15
C ALA A 186 -4.73 -19.55 -6.09
N ASN A 187 -4.51 -20.08 -4.89
CA ASN A 187 -5.46 -19.96 -3.76
C ASN A 187 -4.86 -19.10 -2.66
N THR A 188 -5.68 -18.33 -1.95
CA THR A 188 -5.25 -17.45 -0.87
C THR A 188 -5.62 -18.05 0.48
N SER A 189 -4.99 -17.58 1.57
CA SER A 189 -5.25 -18.09 2.92
C SER A 189 -6.74 -17.97 3.29
N LEU A 190 -7.40 -16.89 2.88
CA LEU A 190 -8.83 -16.68 3.11
C LEU A 190 -9.70 -17.65 2.31
N THR A 191 -9.44 -17.83 1.00
CA THR A 191 -10.22 -18.78 0.17
C THR A 191 -10.11 -20.18 0.75
N ARG A 192 -8.90 -20.61 1.13
CA ARG A 192 -8.66 -21.91 1.77
C ARG A 192 -9.47 -22.06 3.05
N ALA A 193 -9.37 -21.09 3.97
CA ALA A 193 -10.08 -21.14 5.25
C ALA A 193 -11.61 -21.21 5.08
N VAL A 194 -12.20 -20.34 4.25
CA VAL A 194 -13.65 -20.34 4.02
C VAL A 194 -14.11 -21.64 3.35
N SER A 195 -13.33 -22.19 2.41
CA SER A 195 -13.62 -23.48 1.78
C SER A 195 -13.59 -24.64 2.78
N TYR A 196 -12.59 -24.73 3.66
CA TYR A 196 -12.52 -25.79 4.66
C TYR A 196 -13.68 -25.71 5.64
N VAL A 197 -13.93 -24.51 6.19
CA VAL A 197 -14.97 -24.30 7.20
C VAL A 197 -16.36 -24.55 6.61
N HIS A 198 -16.61 -24.13 5.36
CA HIS A 198 -17.87 -24.43 4.68
C HIS A 198 -18.07 -25.95 4.45
N ALA A 199 -17.02 -26.65 4.02
CA ALA A 199 -17.08 -28.10 3.81
C ALA A 199 -17.42 -28.86 5.12
N LEU A 200 -16.76 -28.49 6.22
CA LEU A 200 -17.03 -29.06 7.54
C LEU A 200 -18.43 -28.69 8.05
N ALA A 201 -18.85 -27.44 7.87
CA ALA A 201 -20.18 -27.00 8.27
C ALA A 201 -21.30 -27.79 7.59
N THR A 202 -21.16 -28.01 6.27
CA THR A 202 -22.10 -28.82 5.49
C THR A 202 -22.09 -30.29 5.94
N ALA A 203 -20.91 -30.87 6.18
CA ALA A 203 -20.78 -32.25 6.65
C ALA A 203 -21.37 -32.47 8.06
N MET A 204 -21.29 -31.46 8.91
CA MET A 204 -21.80 -31.46 10.29
C MET A 204 -23.24 -30.91 10.40
N ASN A 205 -23.85 -30.53 9.27
CA ASN A 205 -25.19 -29.96 9.20
C ASN A 205 -25.40 -28.72 10.11
N VAL A 206 -24.38 -27.85 10.19
CA VAL A 206 -24.42 -26.61 10.96
C VAL A 206 -24.46 -25.37 10.04
N PRO A 207 -25.19 -24.31 10.40
CA PRO A 207 -25.25 -23.10 9.59
C PRO A 207 -23.91 -22.35 9.63
N TYR A 208 -23.38 -22.00 8.46
CA TYR A 208 -22.18 -21.17 8.31
C TYR A 208 -22.52 -19.86 7.59
N GLN A 209 -22.22 -18.73 8.23
CA GLN A 209 -22.47 -17.38 7.71
C GLN A 209 -21.16 -16.58 7.62
N PRO A 210 -20.30 -16.85 6.62
CA PRO A 210 -18.98 -16.20 6.49
C PRO A 210 -19.05 -14.67 6.34
N TRP A 211 -20.22 -14.12 6.00
CA TRP A 211 -20.48 -12.69 5.79
C TRP A 211 -20.79 -11.92 7.09
N ARG A 212 -20.98 -12.59 8.24
CA ARG A 212 -21.40 -11.95 9.49
C ARG A 212 -20.20 -11.21 10.12
N LYS A 213 -20.07 -9.92 9.77
CA LYS A 213 -19.00 -9.03 10.22
C LYS A 213 -19.38 -8.38 11.56
N PRO A 214 -18.45 -8.25 12.53
CA PRO A 214 -18.56 -7.20 13.54
C PRO A 214 -18.60 -5.85 12.84
N GLN A 215 -19.39 -4.90 13.36
CA GLN A 215 -19.67 -3.62 12.72
C GLN A 215 -18.38 -2.96 12.19
N ALA A 216 -18.29 -2.79 10.86
CA ALA A 216 -17.15 -2.14 10.23
C ALA A 216 -17.35 -0.62 10.19
N SER A 217 -16.29 0.06 10.62
CA SER A 217 -16.03 1.49 10.49
C SER A 217 -16.12 2.00 9.05
N HIS A 218 -16.28 3.32 8.92
CA HIS A 218 -16.45 4.09 7.69
C HIS A 218 -15.65 3.60 6.46
N GLY A 219 -16.29 3.65 5.29
CA GLY A 219 -15.66 3.34 4.00
C GLY A 219 -14.41 4.20 3.72
N PRO A 220 -13.56 3.76 2.77
CA PRO A 220 -12.28 4.40 2.51
C PRO A 220 -12.49 5.86 2.07
N ARG A 221 -11.83 6.79 2.75
CA ARG A 221 -11.87 8.21 2.40
C ARG A 221 -10.86 8.47 1.28
N TRP A 222 -11.28 9.18 0.24
CA TRP A 222 -10.45 9.52 -0.92
C TRP A 222 -9.08 10.13 -0.54
N ARG A 223 -9.05 10.98 0.49
CA ARG A 223 -7.82 11.58 1.07
C ARG A 223 -6.81 10.53 1.53
N SER A 224 -7.28 9.51 2.25
CA SER A 224 -6.42 8.43 2.76
C SER A 224 -5.83 7.59 1.63
N ILE A 225 -6.61 7.37 0.58
CA ILE A 225 -6.19 6.62 -0.61
C ILE A 225 -5.08 7.38 -1.32
N LEU A 226 -5.29 8.67 -1.61
CA LEU A 226 -4.32 9.49 -2.33
C LEU A 226 -3.00 9.65 -1.55
N ASN A 227 -3.06 9.85 -0.23
CA ASN A 227 -1.86 9.88 0.61
C ASN A 227 -1.08 8.56 0.54
N ALA A 228 -1.77 7.41 0.57
CA ALA A 228 -1.14 6.11 0.43
C ALA A 228 -0.59 5.84 -0.98
N CYS A 229 -1.08 6.53 -2.01
CA CYS A 229 -0.57 6.44 -3.38
C CYS A 229 0.66 7.33 -3.63
N LEU A 230 0.97 8.28 -2.74
CA LEU A 230 2.05 9.26 -2.93
C LEU A 230 3.38 8.66 -3.44
N PRO A 231 3.89 7.51 -2.92
CA PRO A 231 5.12 6.90 -3.45
C PRO A 231 5.03 6.50 -4.93
N ALA A 232 3.86 6.05 -5.39
CA ALA A 232 3.64 5.71 -6.80
C ALA A 232 3.64 6.96 -7.69
N PHE A 233 3.01 8.05 -7.23
CA PHE A 233 3.05 9.34 -7.92
C PHE A 233 4.48 9.87 -8.05
N TRP A 234 5.24 9.81 -6.97
CA TRP A 234 6.64 10.20 -6.93
C TRP A 234 7.48 9.36 -7.91
N GLY A 235 7.36 8.04 -7.86
CA GLY A 235 8.11 7.13 -8.71
C GLY A 235 7.79 7.29 -10.20
N VAL A 236 6.51 7.40 -10.56
CA VAL A 236 6.10 7.57 -11.97
C VAL A 236 6.59 8.92 -12.52
N CYS A 237 6.49 9.99 -11.74
CA CYS A 237 6.95 11.32 -12.15
C CYS A 237 8.45 11.33 -12.46
N LEU A 238 9.27 10.82 -11.53
CA LEU A 238 10.72 10.78 -11.70
C LEU A 238 11.15 9.84 -12.82
N LEU A 239 10.51 8.68 -12.95
CA LEU A 239 10.79 7.75 -14.05
C LEU A 239 10.49 8.41 -15.39
N ARG A 240 9.31 9.03 -15.54
CA ARG A 240 8.94 9.75 -16.76
C ARG A 240 9.94 10.87 -17.09
N ARG A 241 10.32 11.68 -16.11
CA ARG A 241 11.31 12.76 -16.31
C ARG A 241 12.69 12.23 -16.69
N SER A 242 13.14 11.15 -16.05
CA SER A 242 14.45 10.54 -16.33
C SER A 242 14.50 10.00 -17.76
N LEU A 243 13.43 9.31 -18.18
CA LEU A 243 13.29 8.80 -19.54
C LEU A 243 13.33 9.91 -20.60
N LEU A 244 12.62 11.03 -20.36
CA LEU A 244 12.66 12.20 -21.24
C LEU A 244 14.04 12.85 -21.28
N SER A 245 14.73 12.95 -20.14
CA SER A 245 16.07 13.54 -20.05
C SER A 245 17.11 12.71 -20.79
N ILE A 246 17.05 11.38 -20.65
CA ILE A 246 17.90 10.45 -21.39
C ILE A 246 17.66 10.59 -22.90
N ASN A 247 16.39 10.69 -23.32
CA ASN A 247 16.06 10.88 -24.74
C ASN A 247 16.67 12.17 -25.31
N SER A 248 16.49 13.30 -24.60
CA SER A 248 17.07 14.58 -25.03
C SER A 248 18.60 14.56 -25.08
N PHE A 249 19.25 13.82 -24.18
CA PHE A 249 20.70 13.66 -24.18
C PHE A 249 21.17 12.84 -25.40
N LEU A 250 20.48 11.75 -25.73
CA LEU A 250 20.79 10.94 -26.91
C LEU A 250 20.59 11.72 -28.21
N GLU A 251 19.49 12.47 -28.33
CA GLU A 251 19.22 13.36 -29.47
C GLU A 251 20.35 14.39 -29.67
N SER A 252 20.87 14.96 -28.59
CA SER A 252 21.95 15.97 -28.64
C SER A 252 23.30 15.43 -29.11
N ASN A 253 23.53 14.11 -29.02
CA ASN A 253 24.82 13.47 -29.35
C ASN A 253 24.87 12.89 -30.78
N GLY A 254 23.82 13.07 -31.59
CA GLY A 254 23.83 12.68 -33.01
C GLY A 254 23.64 11.18 -33.30
N ASP A 255 23.51 10.34 -32.28
CA ASP A 255 23.05 8.95 -32.42
C ASP A 255 21.52 8.98 -32.60
N GLY A 256 21.07 9.08 -33.86
CA GLY A 256 19.69 9.39 -34.21
C GLY A 256 18.63 8.56 -33.47
N VAL A 257 17.83 9.22 -32.62
CA VAL A 257 16.58 8.69 -32.10
C VAL A 257 15.52 9.80 -32.02
N ILE A 258 14.63 9.77 -33.03
CA ILE A 258 13.18 10.06 -33.06
C ILE A 258 12.66 11.34 -32.36
N PRO A 259 12.17 12.34 -33.12
CA PRO A 259 11.43 13.45 -32.54
C PRO A 259 10.14 12.96 -31.87
N VAL A 260 9.98 13.24 -30.57
CA VAL A 260 8.76 12.95 -29.82
C VAL A 260 7.70 14.00 -30.15
N GLN A 261 7.13 13.93 -31.35
CA GLN A 261 5.94 14.71 -31.70
C GLN A 261 4.72 14.04 -31.05
N TYR A 262 4.14 14.71 -30.05
CA TYR A 262 3.11 14.19 -29.14
C TYR A 262 1.73 14.11 -29.83
N ASN A 263 1.54 13.16 -30.76
CA ASN A 263 0.20 12.81 -31.26
C ASN A 263 -0.07 11.30 -31.10
N PRO A 264 -0.66 10.87 -29.97
CA PRO A 264 -0.79 9.46 -29.62
C PRO A 264 -1.76 8.68 -30.52
N LEU A 265 -2.65 9.36 -31.25
CA LEU A 265 -3.63 8.71 -32.12
C LEU A 265 -3.08 8.45 -33.54
N ALA A 266 -2.25 9.35 -34.05
CA ALA A 266 -1.60 9.21 -35.35
C ALA A 266 -0.60 8.03 -35.37
N ARG A 267 0.05 7.74 -34.24
CA ARG A 267 1.08 6.70 -34.15
C ARG A 267 0.53 5.27 -33.99
N ILE A 268 -0.61 5.12 -33.31
CA ILE A 268 -1.30 3.82 -33.23
C ILE A 268 -1.82 3.40 -34.61
N LEU A 269 -2.19 4.37 -35.45
CA LEU A 269 -2.62 4.13 -36.84
C LEU A 269 -1.44 3.88 -37.80
N SER A 270 -0.21 4.28 -37.45
CA SER A 270 1.00 4.04 -38.26
C SER A 270 1.71 2.71 -37.95
N PHE A 271 1.20 1.90 -37.02
CA PHE A 271 1.77 0.59 -36.66
C PHE A 271 1.70 -0.49 -37.77
N GLN A 272 1.16 -0.15 -38.95
CA GLN A 272 0.84 -1.14 -39.97
C GLN A 272 1.93 -1.37 -41.03
N GLU A 273 2.98 -0.54 -41.11
CA GLU A 273 4.02 -0.69 -42.13
C GLU A 273 5.39 -0.27 -41.56
N ASP A 274 6.12 -1.18 -40.91
CA ASP A 274 7.56 -1.41 -41.12
C ASP A 274 8.18 -2.33 -40.07
N ASN A 275 8.92 -3.35 -40.53
CA ASN A 275 9.60 -4.39 -39.73
C ASN A 275 10.85 -3.91 -38.97
N ASN A 276 11.00 -2.61 -38.73
CA ASN A 276 12.08 -2.07 -37.91
C ASN A 276 11.56 -1.89 -36.49
N MET A 277 12.33 -2.34 -35.49
CA MET A 277 12.05 -2.14 -34.07
C MET A 277 11.70 -0.68 -33.75
N GLU A 278 10.40 -0.36 -33.79
CA GLU A 278 9.87 0.93 -33.34
C GLU A 278 10.13 1.12 -31.83
N PRO A 279 10.30 2.37 -31.37
CA PRO A 279 11.01 2.65 -30.12
C PRO A 279 10.19 2.26 -28.88
N LEU A 280 10.80 1.46 -28.01
CA LEU A 280 10.28 1.06 -26.71
C LEU A 280 9.89 2.27 -25.80
N LEU A 281 10.54 3.42 -26.00
CA LEU A 281 10.45 4.59 -25.14
C LEU A 281 9.08 5.32 -25.22
N PRO A 282 8.55 5.73 -26.39
CA PRO A 282 7.20 6.27 -26.51
C PRO A 282 6.11 5.35 -25.95
N LEU A 283 6.25 4.03 -26.15
CA LEU A 283 5.31 3.06 -25.58
C LEU A 283 5.36 3.08 -24.05
N LEU A 284 6.56 3.09 -23.46
CA LEU A 284 6.73 3.17 -22.01
C LEU A 284 6.14 4.47 -21.44
N LEU A 285 6.38 5.61 -22.09
CA LEU A 285 5.80 6.90 -21.70
C LEU A 285 4.27 6.88 -21.76
N LEU A 286 3.69 6.24 -22.79
CA LEU A 286 2.25 6.09 -22.93
C LEU A 286 1.66 5.26 -21.78
N VAL A 287 2.31 4.16 -21.39
CA VAL A 287 1.87 3.31 -20.28
C VAL A 287 1.93 4.07 -18.94
N LEU A 288 3.01 4.82 -18.70
CA LEU A 288 3.16 5.65 -17.50
C LEU A 288 2.09 6.73 -17.40
N GLU A 289 1.79 7.41 -18.51
CA GLU A 289 0.78 8.48 -18.57
C GLU A 289 -0.65 7.95 -18.43
N ARG A 290 -0.96 6.80 -19.05
CA ARG A 290 -2.34 6.30 -19.14
C ARG A 290 -2.74 5.38 -18.00
N HIS A 291 -1.86 4.51 -17.52
CA HIS A 291 -2.27 3.38 -16.66
C HIS A 291 -1.58 3.33 -15.31
N ALA A 292 -0.32 3.78 -15.19
CA ALA A 292 0.45 3.57 -13.96
C ALA A 292 -0.23 4.12 -12.70
N LEU A 293 -0.67 5.38 -12.71
CA LEU A 293 -1.29 6.03 -11.55
C LEU A 293 -2.75 5.58 -11.30
N PRO A 294 -3.62 5.47 -12.33
CA PRO A 294 -4.95 4.88 -12.14
C PRO A 294 -4.91 3.46 -11.55
N THR A 295 -3.97 2.62 -11.98
CA THR A 295 -3.80 1.27 -11.43
C THR A 295 -3.33 1.30 -9.99
N ALA A 296 -2.37 2.16 -9.63
CA ALA A 296 -1.94 2.33 -8.24
C ALA A 296 -3.12 2.75 -7.34
N CYS A 297 -3.92 3.73 -7.78
CA CYS A 297 -5.12 4.17 -7.08
C CYS A 297 -6.16 3.05 -6.93
N ALA A 298 -6.37 2.22 -7.97
CA ALA A 298 -7.29 1.09 -7.91
C ALA A 298 -6.87 0.02 -6.90
N VAL A 299 -5.57 -0.30 -6.87
CA VAL A 299 -5.02 -1.29 -5.94
C VAL A 299 -5.12 -0.78 -4.50
N VAL A 300 -4.64 0.45 -4.25
CA VAL A 300 -4.68 1.06 -2.91
C VAL A 300 -6.12 1.20 -2.43
N THR A 301 -7.06 1.63 -3.28
CA THR A 301 -8.47 1.75 -2.90
C THR A 301 -9.06 0.39 -2.51
N ALA A 302 -8.78 -0.66 -3.28
CA ALA A 302 -9.29 -1.99 -2.99
C ALA A 302 -8.74 -2.58 -1.69
N CYS A 303 -7.47 -2.32 -1.40
CA CYS A 303 -6.80 -2.79 -0.19
C CYS A 303 -7.16 -1.96 1.05
N SER A 304 -7.36 -0.64 0.87
CA SER A 304 -7.76 0.29 1.95
C SER A 304 -9.22 0.15 2.36
N SER A 305 -10.03 -0.49 1.51
CA SER A 305 -11.41 -0.86 1.82
C SER A 305 -11.44 -2.06 2.77
N THR A 306 -10.85 -1.93 3.95
CA THR A 306 -10.96 -2.92 5.02
C THR A 306 -12.36 -2.83 5.62
N THR A 307 -13.25 -3.67 5.11
CA THR A 307 -14.54 -3.95 5.75
C THR A 307 -14.34 -4.93 6.94
N THR A 308 -13.19 -4.89 7.59
CA THR A 308 -12.77 -5.80 8.66
C THR A 308 -12.07 -5.00 9.73
N ALA A 309 -12.87 -4.29 10.53
CA ALA A 309 -12.46 -3.77 11.84
C ALA A 309 -12.41 -4.89 12.88
N THR A 310 -11.87 -6.05 12.51
CA THR A 310 -11.36 -7.04 13.45
C THR A 310 -9.95 -7.36 13.04
N ASN A 311 -9.03 -7.29 14.01
CA ASN A 311 -7.63 -7.70 13.89
C ASN A 311 -7.45 -9.20 13.54
N HIS A 312 -8.50 -9.91 13.14
CA HIS A 312 -8.65 -11.38 13.15
C HIS A 312 -9.45 -11.90 11.94
N GLY A 313 -9.23 -11.32 10.76
CA GLY A 313 -9.85 -11.80 9.54
C GLY A 313 -8.91 -11.49 8.38
N GLY A 314 -8.07 -12.46 8.02
CA GLY A 314 -7.14 -12.32 6.91
C GLY A 314 -7.87 -11.80 5.67
N VAL A 315 -7.49 -10.61 5.24
CA VAL A 315 -8.00 -10.02 4.01
C VAL A 315 -7.26 -10.68 2.87
N ASP A 316 -8.01 -11.11 1.85
CA ASP A 316 -7.39 -11.60 0.63
C ASP A 316 -6.80 -10.45 -0.20
N THR A 317 -5.67 -9.94 0.25
CA THR A 317 -4.98 -8.78 -0.33
C THR A 317 -4.51 -9.08 -1.75
N SER A 318 -3.96 -10.26 -1.98
CA SER A 318 -3.45 -10.65 -3.30
C SER A 318 -4.52 -10.73 -4.37
N SER A 319 -5.68 -11.31 -4.05
CA SER A 319 -6.79 -11.39 -5.00
C SER A 319 -7.35 -10.03 -5.34
N ARG A 320 -7.41 -9.12 -4.36
CA ARG A 320 -7.82 -7.74 -4.58
C ARG A 320 -6.84 -6.97 -5.45
N ILE A 321 -5.53 -7.12 -5.22
CA ILE A 321 -4.50 -6.50 -6.06
C ILE A 321 -4.70 -6.94 -7.52
N MET A 322 -4.78 -8.25 -7.78
CA MET A 322 -4.94 -8.77 -9.15
C MET A 322 -6.25 -8.32 -9.80
N ALA A 323 -7.37 -8.40 -9.09
CA ALA A 323 -8.66 -7.92 -9.59
C ALA A 323 -8.63 -6.42 -9.91
N SER A 324 -8.00 -5.60 -9.07
CA SER A 324 -7.83 -4.17 -9.30
C SER A 324 -6.95 -3.84 -10.49
N VAL A 325 -5.85 -4.57 -10.70
CA VAL A 325 -4.99 -4.40 -11.88
C VAL A 325 -5.82 -4.62 -13.14
N VAL A 326 -6.55 -5.72 -13.24
CA VAL A 326 -7.42 -6.03 -14.39
C VAL A 326 -8.55 -4.98 -14.53
N ALA A 327 -9.24 -4.64 -13.44
CA ALA A 327 -10.33 -3.66 -13.45
C ALA A 327 -9.89 -2.25 -13.89
N SER A 328 -8.65 -1.86 -13.55
CA SER A 328 -8.11 -0.54 -13.86
C SER A 328 -7.61 -0.37 -15.30
N THR A 329 -7.59 -1.44 -16.10
CA THR A 329 -7.13 -1.39 -17.50
C THR A 329 -7.92 -0.39 -18.34
N VAL A 330 -9.20 -0.18 -18.04
CA VAL A 330 -10.05 0.81 -18.72
C VAL A 330 -9.97 2.22 -18.13
N ALA A 331 -9.29 2.41 -16.99
CA ALA A 331 -9.19 3.68 -16.26
C ALA A 331 -8.12 4.62 -16.85
N SER A 332 -7.98 4.64 -18.19
CA SER A 332 -6.96 5.41 -18.89
C SER A 332 -7.05 6.90 -18.56
N ARG A 333 -5.95 7.48 -18.04
CA ARG A 333 -5.82 8.91 -17.69
C ARG A 333 -6.90 9.41 -16.72
N SER A 334 -7.41 8.53 -15.84
CA SER A 334 -8.41 8.89 -14.84
C SER A 334 -8.13 8.25 -13.47
N LEU A 335 -7.62 9.03 -12.51
CA LEU A 335 -7.46 8.64 -11.11
C LEU A 335 -8.80 8.29 -10.49
N LEU A 336 -9.86 9.04 -10.80
CA LEU A 336 -11.21 8.78 -10.32
C LEU A 336 -11.75 7.44 -10.85
N ALA A 337 -11.50 7.11 -12.12
CA ALA A 337 -11.85 5.80 -12.65
C ALA A 337 -11.06 4.67 -11.97
N GLY A 338 -9.77 4.89 -11.70
CA GLY A 338 -8.95 3.96 -10.92
C GLY A 338 -9.50 3.72 -9.51
N MET A 339 -9.80 4.79 -8.79
CA MET A 339 -10.39 4.70 -7.44
C MET A 339 -11.76 4.02 -7.47
N LEU A 340 -12.62 4.33 -8.45
CA LEU A 340 -13.91 3.67 -8.60
C LEU A 340 -13.76 2.18 -8.90
N ALA A 341 -12.82 1.79 -9.77
CA ALA A 341 -12.48 0.39 -10.04
C ALA A 341 -12.09 -0.34 -8.75
N GLY A 342 -11.17 0.23 -7.97
CA GLY A 342 -10.75 -0.34 -6.70
C GLY A 342 -11.89 -0.46 -5.67
N TYR A 343 -12.77 0.54 -5.60
CA TYR A 343 -13.93 0.54 -4.73
C TYR A 343 -14.93 -0.57 -5.09
N LEU A 344 -15.20 -0.77 -6.39
CA LEU A 344 -16.05 -1.85 -6.87
C LEU A 344 -15.43 -3.23 -6.58
N VAL A 345 -14.13 -3.38 -6.83
CA VAL A 345 -13.38 -4.62 -6.54
C VAL A 345 -13.50 -4.97 -5.07
N ALA A 346 -13.25 -4.01 -4.16
CA ALA A 346 -13.38 -4.25 -2.72
C ALA A 346 -14.76 -4.76 -2.29
N ARG A 347 -15.82 -4.28 -2.97
CA ARG A 347 -17.20 -4.62 -2.60
C ARG A 347 -17.66 -5.95 -3.19
N TRP A 348 -17.13 -6.34 -4.35
CA TRP A 348 -17.59 -7.50 -5.12
C TRP A 348 -16.70 -8.73 -4.96
N GLN A 349 -15.37 -8.55 -4.89
CA GLN A 349 -14.41 -9.66 -4.85
C GLN A 349 -14.70 -10.66 -3.72
N GLU A 350 -14.82 -10.18 -2.48
CA GLU A 350 -15.09 -11.04 -1.31
C GLU A 350 -16.46 -11.73 -1.43
N LYS A 351 -17.48 -11.04 -1.95
CA LYS A 351 -18.83 -11.60 -2.09
C LYS A 351 -18.89 -12.71 -3.12
N ILE A 352 -18.26 -12.51 -4.28
CA ILE A 352 -18.18 -13.51 -5.34
C ILE A 352 -17.38 -14.72 -4.85
N LEU A 353 -16.26 -14.49 -4.16
CA LEU A 353 -15.47 -15.55 -3.56
C LEU A 353 -16.31 -16.41 -2.62
N ILE A 354 -16.99 -15.78 -1.65
CA ILE A 354 -17.86 -16.49 -0.70
C ILE A 354 -18.98 -17.21 -1.44
N HIS A 355 -19.64 -16.56 -2.40
CA HIS A 355 -20.73 -17.16 -3.17
C HIS A 355 -20.27 -18.41 -3.93
N CYS A 356 -19.14 -18.36 -4.62
CA CYS A 356 -18.56 -19.52 -5.29
C CYS A 356 -18.27 -20.66 -4.33
N VAL A 357 -17.70 -20.38 -3.15
CA VAL A 357 -17.46 -21.40 -2.12
C VAL A 357 -18.77 -22.04 -1.64
N LEU A 358 -19.79 -21.23 -1.35
CA LEU A 358 -21.09 -21.71 -0.87
C LEU A 358 -21.85 -22.54 -1.92
N HIS A 359 -21.57 -22.34 -3.21
CA HIS A 359 -22.12 -23.11 -4.31
C HIS A 359 -21.24 -24.31 -4.72
N ASN A 360 -20.27 -24.70 -3.88
CA ASN A 360 -19.35 -25.78 -4.18
C ASN A 360 -18.68 -25.60 -5.56
N VAL A 361 -18.12 -24.42 -5.83
CA VAL A 361 -17.15 -24.21 -6.92
C VAL A 361 -15.73 -24.54 -6.41
N PRO A 362 -14.88 -25.28 -7.16
CA PRO A 362 -13.54 -25.63 -6.71
C PRO A 362 -12.68 -24.41 -6.34
N ALA A 363 -11.76 -24.53 -5.39
CA ALA A 363 -11.01 -23.40 -4.84
C ALA A 363 -10.21 -22.62 -5.91
N THR A 364 -9.53 -23.33 -6.82
CA THR A 364 -8.81 -22.69 -7.94
C THR A 364 -9.75 -21.92 -8.86
N MET A 365 -10.89 -22.50 -9.23
CA MET A 365 -11.88 -21.82 -10.07
C MET A 365 -12.50 -20.62 -9.35
N THR A 366 -12.78 -20.75 -8.05
CA THR A 366 -13.24 -19.66 -7.19
C THR A 366 -12.27 -18.49 -7.24
N ASN A 367 -10.96 -18.74 -7.14
CA ASN A 367 -10.00 -17.65 -7.18
C ASN A 367 -9.90 -17.03 -8.58
N LEU A 368 -9.91 -17.81 -9.65
CA LEU A 368 -9.92 -17.29 -11.02
C LEU A 368 -11.14 -16.38 -11.28
N LEU A 369 -12.31 -16.79 -10.82
CA LEU A 369 -13.55 -16.00 -10.92
C LEU A 369 -13.52 -14.76 -10.02
N ALA A 370 -13.09 -14.90 -8.76
CA ALA A 370 -13.04 -13.79 -7.81
C ALA A 370 -11.95 -12.75 -8.14
N THR A 371 -10.90 -13.15 -8.88
CA THR A 371 -9.79 -12.26 -9.27
C THR A 371 -9.96 -11.76 -10.70
N GLY A 372 -9.67 -12.61 -11.67
CA GLY A 372 -9.75 -12.28 -13.10
C GLY A 372 -11.17 -12.01 -13.56
N GLY A 373 -12.13 -12.84 -13.15
CA GLY A 373 -13.55 -12.68 -13.51
C GLY A 373 -14.13 -11.36 -13.00
N VAL A 374 -14.00 -11.07 -11.70
CA VAL A 374 -14.43 -9.81 -11.09
C VAL A 374 -13.73 -8.61 -11.74
N GLY A 375 -12.42 -8.70 -11.95
CA GLY A 375 -11.65 -7.65 -12.63
C GLY A 375 -12.18 -7.35 -14.04
N ALA A 376 -12.42 -8.39 -14.83
CA ALA A 376 -12.93 -8.27 -16.20
C ALA A 376 -14.35 -7.69 -16.25
N VAL A 377 -15.25 -8.16 -15.35
CA VAL A 377 -16.62 -7.63 -15.26
C VAL A 377 -16.60 -6.15 -14.86
N ILE A 378 -15.80 -5.77 -13.87
CA ILE A 378 -15.71 -4.36 -13.44
C ILE A 378 -15.10 -3.49 -14.55
N ALA A 379 -14.07 -3.98 -15.27
CA ALA A 379 -13.53 -3.28 -16.43
C ALA A 379 -14.61 -3.05 -17.50
N ALA A 380 -15.40 -4.07 -17.83
CA ALA A 380 -16.51 -3.95 -18.79
C ALA A 380 -17.58 -2.95 -18.33
N MET A 381 -17.91 -2.94 -17.04
CA MET A 381 -18.86 -1.97 -16.46
C MET A 381 -18.32 -0.53 -16.46
N LEU A 382 -17.02 -0.36 -16.27
CA LEU A 382 -16.38 0.95 -16.24
C LEU A 382 -16.06 1.51 -17.63
N LEU A 383 -15.99 0.67 -18.66
CA LEU A 383 -15.73 1.09 -20.03
C LEU A 383 -16.57 2.30 -20.49
N PRO A 384 -17.91 2.34 -20.31
CA PRO A 384 -18.72 3.51 -20.70
C PRO A 384 -18.57 4.71 -19.74
N VAL A 385 -18.17 4.49 -18.49
CA VAL A 385 -18.09 5.54 -17.44
C VAL A 385 -16.71 6.22 -17.43
N SER A 386 -15.67 5.51 -17.86
CA SER A 386 -14.28 5.97 -17.83
C SER A 386 -14.06 7.31 -18.57
N PRO A 387 -14.60 7.54 -19.78
CA PRO A 387 -14.43 8.83 -20.47
C PRO A 387 -15.04 10.02 -19.71
N LEU A 388 -16.14 9.80 -18.99
CA LEU A 388 -16.77 10.83 -18.16
C LEU A 388 -15.88 11.19 -16.97
N LEU A 389 -15.33 10.19 -16.29
CA LEU A 389 -14.41 10.40 -15.16
C LEU A 389 -13.07 11.01 -15.61
N GLN A 390 -12.60 10.67 -16.80
CA GLN A 390 -11.44 11.30 -17.44
C GLN A 390 -11.73 12.79 -17.73
N SER A 391 -12.92 13.11 -18.22
CA SER A 391 -13.32 14.50 -18.46
C SER A 391 -13.44 15.30 -17.16
N LEU A 392 -14.00 14.69 -16.12
CA LEU A 392 -14.13 15.31 -14.80
C LEU A 392 -12.77 15.59 -14.15
N THR A 393 -11.86 14.63 -14.20
CA THR A 393 -10.48 14.83 -13.71
C THR A 393 -9.73 15.88 -14.52
N ALA A 394 -9.89 15.89 -15.84
CA ALA A 394 -9.33 16.93 -16.69
C ALA A 394 -9.88 18.32 -16.36
N LEU A 395 -11.18 18.44 -16.09
CA LEU A 395 -11.79 19.68 -15.65
C LEU A 395 -11.23 20.16 -14.30
N MET A 396 -10.97 19.24 -13.36
CA MET A 396 -10.32 19.59 -12.08
C MET A 396 -8.92 20.16 -12.30
N ARG A 397 -8.10 19.54 -13.15
CA ARG A 397 -6.76 20.05 -13.50
C ARG A 397 -6.84 21.43 -14.16
N TYR A 398 -7.73 21.57 -15.14
CA TYR A 398 -7.95 22.85 -15.83
C TYR A 398 -8.42 23.96 -14.86
N ALA A 399 -9.30 23.63 -13.92
CA ALA A 399 -9.75 24.58 -12.90
C ALA A 399 -8.60 25.06 -12.00
N ILE A 400 -7.68 24.15 -11.61
CA ILE A 400 -6.47 24.51 -10.87
C ILE A 400 -5.61 25.47 -11.70
N GLU A 401 -5.33 25.13 -12.97
CA GLU A 401 -4.52 25.96 -13.87
C GLU A 401 -5.12 27.37 -14.09
N CYS A 402 -6.44 27.47 -14.27
CA CYS A 402 -7.14 28.75 -14.39
C CYS A 402 -7.05 29.59 -13.11
N SER A 403 -7.15 28.96 -11.93
CA SER A 403 -7.11 29.68 -10.65
C SER A 403 -5.74 30.32 -10.37
N VAL A 404 -4.67 29.77 -10.94
CA VAL A 404 -3.30 30.25 -10.80
C VAL A 404 -3.01 31.39 -11.79
N SER A 405 -3.60 31.32 -12.98
CA SER A 405 -3.46 32.31 -14.05
C SER A 405 -4.29 33.58 -13.81
N MET A 406 -5.04 33.65 -12.70
CA MET A 406 -5.93 34.77 -12.41
C MET A 406 -5.11 36.01 -12.03
N THR A 407 -5.32 37.09 -12.78
CA THR A 407 -4.78 38.45 -12.57
C THR A 407 -3.25 38.57 -12.63
N THR A 408 -2.74 38.66 -13.85
CA THR A 408 -1.41 39.19 -14.14
C THR A 408 -1.42 40.72 -14.03
N ILE A 409 -0.65 41.29 -13.12
CA ILE A 409 -0.40 42.73 -13.11
C ILE A 409 0.74 42.99 -14.12
N HIS A 410 0.41 43.63 -15.24
CA HIS A 410 1.39 44.14 -16.19
C HIS A 410 2.12 45.36 -15.59
N ASP A 411 3.42 45.50 -15.87
CA ASP A 411 4.28 46.66 -15.53
C ASP A 411 4.56 46.95 -14.04
N VAL A 412 5.06 45.97 -13.28
CA VAL A 412 5.62 46.24 -11.94
C VAL A 412 7.09 46.71 -12.06
N GLN A 413 7.29 48.03 -12.10
CA GLN A 413 8.61 48.69 -12.25
C GLN A 413 9.54 48.62 -11.02
N PHE A 414 9.22 47.83 -9.99
CA PHE A 414 9.97 47.82 -8.72
C PHE A 414 11.14 46.81 -8.67
N LEU A 415 11.31 45.99 -9.71
CA LEU A 415 12.35 44.97 -9.83
C LEU A 415 13.36 45.31 -10.95
N PRO A 416 14.63 44.86 -10.86
CA PRO A 416 15.62 45.03 -11.92
C PRO A 416 15.07 44.54 -13.27
N SER A 417 15.44 45.16 -14.39
CA SER A 417 14.93 44.83 -15.74
C SER A 417 15.19 43.37 -16.19
N SER A 418 16.07 42.63 -15.50
CA SER A 418 16.28 41.18 -15.67
C SER A 418 15.26 40.29 -14.93
N MET A 419 14.48 40.88 -14.01
CA MET A 419 13.40 40.29 -13.21
C MET A 419 12.04 40.96 -13.47
N ALA A 420 11.98 41.92 -14.38
CA ALA A 420 10.74 42.57 -14.82
C ALA A 420 9.87 41.55 -15.55
N GLY A 421 8.98 40.93 -14.79
CA GLY A 421 8.02 39.95 -15.26
C GLY A 421 6.64 40.29 -14.73
N ASN A 422 5.67 39.63 -15.32
CA ASN A 422 4.26 39.73 -15.01
C ASN A 422 4.00 39.13 -13.60
N ILE A 423 3.68 39.95 -12.59
CA ILE A 423 3.40 39.43 -11.23
C ILE A 423 1.97 38.89 -11.20
N SER A 424 1.81 37.58 -11.00
CA SER A 424 0.49 36.95 -10.82
C SER A 424 0.02 37.09 -9.37
N LEU A 425 -1.06 37.84 -9.16
CA LEU A 425 -1.72 37.93 -7.87
C LEU A 425 -2.35 36.58 -7.47
N GLY A 426 -2.83 35.80 -8.45
CA GLY A 426 -3.34 34.45 -8.22
C GLY A 426 -2.28 33.52 -7.64
N ALA A 427 -1.06 33.52 -8.22
CA ALA A 427 0.06 32.73 -7.71
C ALA A 427 0.51 33.21 -6.33
N PHE A 428 0.52 34.53 -6.08
CA PHE A 428 0.81 35.09 -4.76
C PHE A 428 -0.18 34.59 -3.68
N LEU A 429 -1.48 34.64 -3.99
CA LEU A 429 -2.53 34.20 -3.07
C LEU A 429 -2.46 32.70 -2.82
N TRP A 430 -2.19 31.89 -3.85
CA TRP A 430 -1.97 30.45 -3.69
C TRP A 430 -0.79 30.14 -2.76
N GLY A 431 0.30 30.88 -2.89
CA GLY A 431 1.46 30.73 -2.00
C GLY A 431 1.10 31.02 -0.53
N CYS A 432 0.44 32.15 -0.28
CA CYS A 432 -0.06 32.51 1.05
C CYS A 432 -1.06 31.48 1.60
N LEU A 433 -1.97 31.00 0.75
CA LEU A 433 -3.01 30.03 1.11
C LEU A 433 -2.40 28.67 1.45
N CYS A 434 -1.36 28.23 0.74
CA CYS A 434 -0.63 27.00 1.02
C CYS A 434 0.08 27.08 2.38
N CYS A 435 0.80 28.17 2.64
CA CYS A 435 1.44 28.43 3.94
C CYS A 435 0.41 28.44 5.09
N TYR A 436 -0.73 29.13 4.92
CA TYR A 436 -1.81 29.14 5.91
C TYR A 436 -2.41 27.75 6.12
N GLY A 437 -2.74 27.09 5.01
CA GLY A 437 -3.38 25.80 4.99
C GLY A 437 -2.55 24.72 5.66
N SER A 438 -1.23 24.75 5.51
CA SER A 438 -0.36 23.79 6.19
C SER A 438 -0.40 23.97 7.71
N LYS A 439 -0.35 25.21 8.20
CA LYS A 439 -0.44 25.52 9.64
C LYS A 439 -1.76 25.07 10.28
N VAL A 440 -2.88 25.19 9.55
CA VAL A 440 -4.22 24.81 10.04
C VAL A 440 -4.55 23.33 9.76
N GLY A 441 -3.60 22.57 9.20
CA GLY A 441 -3.77 21.14 8.93
C GLY A 441 -4.61 20.81 7.69
N TRP A 442 -4.80 21.76 6.77
CA TRP A 442 -5.47 21.54 5.49
C TRP A 442 -4.59 20.85 4.46
N TYR A 443 -3.29 20.73 4.70
CA TYR A 443 -2.34 20.15 3.76
C TYR A 443 -2.76 18.76 3.25
N HIS A 444 -2.85 17.79 4.16
CA HIS A 444 -3.24 16.42 3.82
C HIS A 444 -4.72 16.28 3.42
N ALA A 445 -5.56 17.26 3.74
CA ALA A 445 -7.00 17.22 3.46
C ALA A 445 -7.37 17.82 2.11
N LEU A 446 -6.57 18.76 1.60
CA LEU A 446 -6.87 19.59 0.43
C LEU A 446 -5.68 19.70 -0.52
N PHE A 447 -4.54 20.26 -0.09
CA PHE A 447 -3.41 20.57 -0.98
C PHE A 447 -2.76 19.33 -1.58
N LEU A 448 -2.41 18.36 -0.75
CA LEU A 448 -1.78 17.12 -1.22
C LEU A 448 -2.67 16.38 -2.23
N PRO A 449 -3.99 16.19 -1.98
CA PRO A 449 -4.88 15.67 -3.00
C PRO A 449 -4.93 16.48 -4.30
N LEU A 450 -4.89 17.81 -4.25
CA LEU A 450 -4.87 18.66 -5.45
C LEU A 450 -3.57 18.52 -6.24
N ILE A 451 -2.42 18.48 -5.55
CA ILE A 451 -1.11 18.19 -6.15
C ILE A 451 -1.17 16.86 -6.92
N LEU A 452 -1.70 15.81 -6.29
CA LEU A 452 -1.81 14.49 -6.91
C LEU A 452 -2.77 14.46 -8.11
N VAL A 453 -3.86 15.23 -8.06
CA VAL A 453 -4.75 15.39 -9.23
C VAL A 453 -4.01 16.06 -10.40
N GLU A 454 -3.18 17.07 -10.14
CA GLU A 454 -2.38 17.71 -11.18
C GLU A 454 -1.35 16.74 -11.81
N MET A 455 -0.78 15.85 -10.99
CA MET A 455 0.21 14.85 -11.40
C MET A 455 -0.36 13.62 -12.12
N GLU A 456 -1.67 13.52 -12.32
CA GLU A 456 -2.37 12.34 -12.85
C GLU A 456 -1.76 11.75 -14.14
N LEU A 457 -1.18 12.60 -14.98
CA LEU A 457 -0.53 12.20 -16.24
C LEU A 457 0.95 11.79 -16.05
N GLY A 458 1.38 11.57 -14.81
CA GLY A 458 2.78 11.29 -14.46
C GLY A 458 3.71 12.50 -14.60
N GLY A 459 3.18 13.72 -14.71
CA GLY A 459 3.96 14.96 -14.75
C GLY A 459 4.29 15.51 -13.37
N ALA A 460 5.20 16.48 -13.32
CA ALA A 460 5.38 17.33 -12.15
C ALA A 460 4.19 18.28 -11.99
N SER A 461 4.02 18.86 -10.80
CA SER A 461 2.89 19.71 -10.42
C SER A 461 3.34 21.14 -10.10
N PHE A 462 2.57 22.11 -10.56
CA PHE A 462 2.70 23.50 -10.14
C PHE A 462 2.43 23.68 -8.65
N LEU A 463 1.34 23.10 -8.13
CA LEU A 463 1.07 23.13 -6.70
C LEU A 463 2.16 22.41 -5.89
N GLY A 464 2.81 21.40 -6.47
CA GLY A 464 4.00 20.75 -5.91
C GLY A 464 5.24 21.67 -5.90
N ALA A 465 5.37 22.59 -6.85
CA ALA A 465 6.41 23.62 -6.79
C ALA A 465 6.10 24.68 -5.71
N ILE A 466 4.83 25.09 -5.58
CA ILE A 466 4.40 25.96 -4.48
C ILE A 466 4.67 25.30 -3.13
N ASP A 467 4.36 24.01 -2.96
CA ASP A 467 4.64 23.27 -1.74
C ASP A 467 6.11 23.37 -1.30
N GLU A 468 7.04 23.07 -2.22
CA GLU A 468 8.48 23.18 -1.99
C GLU A 468 8.90 24.61 -1.61
N LEU A 469 8.40 25.61 -2.34
CA LEU A 469 8.73 27.02 -2.07
C LEU A 469 8.14 27.53 -0.76
N THR A 470 6.91 27.18 -0.43
CA THR A 470 6.15 27.82 0.65
C THR A 470 6.26 27.11 1.99
N LEU A 471 6.48 25.80 1.97
CA LEU A 471 6.58 25.00 3.18
C LEU A 471 8.04 24.64 3.48
N VAL A 472 8.70 23.97 2.53
CA VAL A 472 10.05 23.41 2.72
C VAL A 472 11.09 24.52 2.86
N LEU A 473 11.17 25.43 1.88
CA LEU A 473 12.22 26.46 1.88
C LEU A 473 11.97 27.58 2.90
N VAL A 474 10.72 27.90 3.18
CA VAL A 474 10.38 28.84 4.28
C VAL A 474 10.79 28.25 5.63
N CYS A 475 10.46 26.98 5.90
CA CYS A 475 10.87 26.30 7.14
C CYS A 475 12.40 26.25 7.26
N ALA A 476 13.08 25.84 6.18
CA ALA A 476 14.54 25.81 6.13
C ALA A 476 15.17 27.19 6.40
N GLY A 477 14.60 28.27 5.84
CA GLY A 477 15.06 29.64 6.06
C GLY A 477 14.96 30.08 7.52
N ILE A 478 13.82 29.84 8.16
CA ILE A 478 13.58 30.18 9.58
C ILE A 478 14.55 29.39 10.48
N CYS A 479 14.64 28.07 10.30
CA CYS A 479 15.52 27.23 11.12
C CYS A 479 17.00 27.55 10.90
N ALA A 480 17.43 27.86 9.67
CA ALA A 480 18.79 28.27 9.37
C ALA A 480 19.15 29.60 10.04
N ALA A 481 18.22 30.58 10.04
CA ALA A 481 18.45 31.85 10.70
C ALA A 481 18.64 31.70 12.21
N ASN A 482 17.82 30.87 12.87
CA ASN A 482 17.97 30.54 14.29
C ASN A 482 19.33 29.89 14.60
N LEU A 483 19.85 29.04 13.71
CA LEU A 483 21.18 28.45 13.89
C LEU A 483 22.30 29.48 13.74
N VAL A 484 22.17 30.38 12.75
CA VAL A 484 23.14 31.45 12.49
C VAL A 484 23.14 32.49 13.60
N SER A 485 21.97 32.88 14.10
CA SER A 485 21.84 33.82 15.23
C SER A 485 22.49 33.27 16.49
N ALA A 486 22.31 31.97 16.77
CA ALA A 486 22.91 31.27 17.90
C ALA A 486 24.43 31.06 17.80
N CYS A 487 24.97 30.82 16.60
CA CYS A 487 26.38 30.45 16.43
C CYS A 487 27.31 31.62 16.10
N TRP A 488 26.83 32.62 15.34
CA TRP A 488 27.73 33.52 14.61
C TRP A 488 27.53 35.00 14.92
N LEU A 489 26.28 35.47 15.01
CA LEU A 489 25.99 36.90 15.12
C LEU A 489 25.81 37.40 16.56
N ILE A 490 25.27 36.57 17.44
CA ILE A 490 25.00 36.97 18.82
C ILE A 490 25.77 36.01 19.73
N LYS A 491 26.95 36.41 20.21
CA LYS A 491 27.69 35.72 21.31
C LYS A 491 26.93 35.81 22.65
N LYS A 492 25.61 35.59 22.66
CA LYS A 492 24.81 35.40 23.87
C LYS A 492 24.55 33.90 24.01
N PRO A 493 25.24 33.21 24.93
CA PRO A 493 25.23 31.74 25.07
C PRO A 493 23.91 31.18 25.64
N ALA A 494 22.78 31.84 25.37
CA ALA A 494 21.50 31.54 26.01
C ALA A 494 20.28 31.65 25.07
N LEU A 495 20.43 32.00 23.78
CA LEU A 495 19.25 32.28 22.94
C LEU A 495 18.44 31.03 22.54
N LEU A 496 19.09 29.88 22.40
CA LEU A 496 18.48 28.60 22.03
C LEU A 496 19.01 27.49 22.93
N THR A 497 18.13 26.62 23.41
CA THR A 497 18.52 25.40 24.14
C THR A 497 19.21 24.43 23.18
N ASP A 498 20.05 23.53 23.72
CA ASP A 498 20.71 22.49 22.91
C ASP A 498 19.71 21.62 22.15
N ALA A 499 18.54 21.36 22.76
CA ALA A 499 17.43 20.67 22.13
C ALA A 499 16.87 21.43 20.91
N ASN A 500 16.64 22.74 21.03
CA ASN A 500 16.12 23.56 19.91
C ASN A 500 17.17 23.73 18.81
N ARG A 501 18.45 23.79 19.16
CA ARG A 501 19.55 23.81 18.19
C ARG A 501 19.60 22.50 17.39
N ALA A 502 19.50 21.36 18.08
CA ALA A 502 19.44 20.05 17.42
C ALA A 502 18.21 19.92 16.51
N LEU A 503 17.06 20.44 16.96
CA LEU A 503 15.82 20.50 16.18
C LEU A 503 16.00 21.33 14.90
N CYS A 504 16.54 22.55 14.99
CA CYS A 504 16.74 23.42 13.83
C CYS A 504 17.73 22.82 12.84
N TRP A 505 18.82 22.19 13.31
CA TRP A 505 19.78 21.52 12.44
C TRP A 505 19.15 20.35 11.69
N ARG A 506 18.37 19.52 12.41
CA ARG A 506 17.59 18.45 11.81
C ARG A 506 16.59 18.98 10.80
N ALA A 507 15.90 20.08 11.11
CA ALA A 507 14.94 20.72 10.23
C ALA A 507 15.57 21.20 8.92
N VAL A 508 16.65 21.98 8.97
CA VAL A 508 17.37 22.44 7.77
C VAL A 508 17.81 21.26 6.91
N ARG A 509 18.38 20.23 7.53
CA ARG A 509 18.85 19.04 6.81
C ARG A 509 17.69 18.29 6.15
N ILE A 510 16.59 18.04 6.87
CA ILE A 510 15.48 17.26 6.34
C ILE A 510 14.72 18.02 5.26
N ASN A 511 14.47 19.31 5.45
CA ASN A 511 13.81 20.15 4.45
C ASN A 511 14.64 20.19 3.15
N LEU A 512 15.95 20.49 3.22
CA LEU A 512 16.76 20.61 2.00
C LEU A 512 17.07 19.27 1.30
N LEU A 513 17.17 18.16 2.03
CA LEU A 513 17.55 16.86 1.45
C LEU A 513 16.36 15.95 1.14
N TYR A 514 15.21 16.14 1.76
CA TYR A 514 14.05 15.26 1.61
C TYR A 514 12.74 16.00 1.34
N GLY A 515 12.71 17.34 1.40
CA GLY A 515 11.51 18.13 1.14
C GLY A 515 10.41 17.91 2.19
N ASP A 516 10.79 17.74 3.46
CA ASP A 516 9.88 17.34 4.55
C ASP A 516 10.24 18.03 5.89
N PHE A 517 9.44 17.79 6.92
CA PHE A 517 9.59 18.31 8.28
C PHE A 517 9.37 19.83 8.38
N VAL A 518 8.27 20.27 7.79
CA VAL A 518 7.86 21.68 7.67
C VAL A 518 7.29 22.23 8.98
N GLU A 519 6.82 21.37 9.87
CA GLU A 519 6.24 21.73 11.17
C GLU A 519 7.26 22.32 12.15
N ALA A 520 8.55 22.12 11.89
CA ALA A 520 9.63 22.57 12.75
C ALA A 520 9.65 24.11 12.94
N CYS A 521 9.13 24.87 11.97
CA CYS A 521 9.10 26.34 12.05
C CYS A 521 7.79 26.91 12.63
N TYR A 522 6.73 26.12 12.77
CA TYR A 522 5.41 26.63 13.18
C TYR A 522 5.40 27.28 14.57
N PRO A 523 6.06 26.72 15.60
CA PRO A 523 6.12 27.38 16.91
C PRO A 523 6.74 28.78 16.84
N GLU A 524 7.81 28.97 16.05
CA GLU A 524 8.47 30.27 15.90
C GLU A 524 7.60 31.27 15.11
N MET A 525 6.89 30.79 14.09
CA MET A 525 5.91 31.58 13.34
C MET A 525 4.71 31.97 14.21
N GLU A 526 4.28 31.13 15.15
CA GLU A 526 3.18 31.46 16.06
C GLU A 526 3.58 32.47 17.14
N GLN A 527 4.81 32.39 17.61
CA GLN A 527 5.32 33.25 18.68
C GLN A 527 5.75 34.63 18.19
N ASN A 528 6.21 34.76 16.94
CA ASN A 528 6.78 36.00 16.42
C ASN A 528 6.02 36.50 15.19
N VAL A 529 5.32 37.63 15.33
CA VAL A 529 4.53 38.23 14.24
C VAL A 529 5.39 38.55 13.02
N LEU A 530 6.61 39.06 13.22
CA LEU A 530 7.53 39.37 12.12
C LEU A 530 7.90 38.11 11.32
N VAL A 531 8.24 37.02 12.01
CA VAL A 531 8.57 35.73 11.38
C VAL A 531 7.34 35.16 10.66
N ASN A 532 6.16 35.21 11.29
CA ASN A 532 4.90 34.78 10.70
C ASN A 532 4.60 35.51 9.37
N VAL A 533 4.61 36.84 9.40
CA VAL A 533 4.34 37.68 8.24
C VAL A 533 5.38 37.43 7.15
N SER A 534 6.65 37.29 7.53
CA SER A 534 7.71 36.98 6.56
C SER A 534 7.48 35.65 5.85
N GLY A 535 6.96 34.62 6.54
CA GLY A 535 6.62 33.33 5.92
C GLY A 535 5.52 33.48 4.85
N TYR A 536 4.46 34.24 5.12
CA TYR A 536 3.42 34.52 4.14
C TYR A 536 3.92 35.35 2.95
N VAL A 537 4.66 36.42 3.23
CA VAL A 537 5.21 37.30 2.19
C VAL A 537 6.19 36.53 1.30
N ALA A 538 7.07 35.72 1.89
CA ALA A 538 7.98 34.85 1.16
C ALA A 538 7.23 33.84 0.29
N SER A 539 6.21 33.21 0.85
CA SER A 539 5.40 32.21 0.16
C SER A 539 4.67 32.80 -1.05
N GLY A 540 4.05 33.97 -0.88
CA GLY A 540 3.37 34.64 -1.98
C GLY A 540 4.34 35.16 -3.03
N LEU A 541 5.44 35.81 -2.61
CA LEU A 541 6.38 36.41 -3.55
C LEU A 541 7.17 35.36 -4.34
N SER A 542 7.61 34.28 -3.71
CA SER A 542 8.28 33.18 -4.42
C SER A 542 7.35 32.53 -5.45
N SER A 543 6.09 32.30 -5.10
CA SER A 543 5.07 31.74 -6.00
C SER A 543 4.77 32.68 -7.17
N ALA A 544 4.70 33.99 -6.93
CA ALA A 544 4.52 34.97 -8.01
C ALA A 544 5.74 35.06 -8.94
N ILE A 545 6.96 35.03 -8.38
CA ILE A 545 8.22 35.04 -9.14
C ILE A 545 8.36 33.78 -9.99
N LEU A 546 7.93 32.63 -9.48
CA LEU A 546 7.97 31.36 -10.19
C LEU A 546 7.26 31.43 -11.55
N VAL A 547 6.13 32.16 -11.61
CA VAL A 547 5.28 32.29 -12.81
C VAL A 547 5.64 33.53 -13.64
N ALA A 548 6.45 34.45 -13.11
CA ALA A 548 6.62 35.80 -13.68
C ALA A 548 7.19 35.85 -15.10
N ARG A 549 7.89 34.79 -15.53
CA ARG A 549 8.50 34.67 -16.86
C ARG A 549 7.73 33.76 -17.81
N SER A 550 6.66 33.13 -17.36
CA SER A 550 5.85 32.20 -18.17
C SER A 550 4.80 32.98 -18.94
N SER A 551 4.81 32.85 -20.27
CA SER A 551 3.83 33.49 -21.14
C SER A 551 2.60 32.61 -21.37
N SER A 552 2.76 31.30 -21.14
CA SER A 552 1.70 30.30 -21.23
C SER A 552 1.68 29.39 -19.98
N PRO A 553 0.53 28.76 -19.63
CA PRO A 553 0.45 27.80 -18.52
C PRO A 553 1.38 26.58 -18.66
N GLU A 554 1.74 26.21 -19.90
CA GLU A 554 2.64 25.09 -20.19
C GLU A 554 4.10 25.41 -19.88
N GLU A 555 4.48 26.69 -19.92
CA GLU A 555 5.82 27.19 -19.58
C GLU A 555 6.03 27.41 -18.08
N VAL A 556 5.00 27.17 -17.25
CA VAL A 556 5.13 27.35 -15.80
C VAL A 556 6.04 26.25 -15.24
N PRO A 557 7.10 26.58 -14.49
CA PRO A 557 7.94 25.56 -13.86
C PRO A 557 7.13 24.70 -12.88
N LYS A 558 7.27 23.38 -12.99
CA LYS A 558 6.52 22.40 -12.17
C LYS A 558 7.47 21.50 -11.39
N SER A 559 7.18 21.25 -10.13
CA SER A 559 8.01 20.40 -9.27
C SER A 559 7.15 19.41 -8.49
N LEU A 560 7.72 18.76 -7.49
CA LEU A 560 7.05 17.78 -6.68
C LEU A 560 7.41 17.99 -5.21
N ALA A 561 6.41 17.82 -4.33
CA ALA A 561 6.60 17.74 -2.89
C ALA A 561 7.48 16.54 -2.49
N TYR A 562 8.15 16.59 -1.34
CA TYR A 562 9.00 15.48 -0.86
C TYR A 562 10.18 15.15 -1.80
N LEU A 563 10.87 16.20 -2.28
CA LEU A 563 12.11 16.06 -3.04
C LEU A 563 13.28 16.77 -2.35
N PRO A 564 14.52 16.27 -2.52
CA PRO A 564 15.69 17.09 -2.27
C PRO A 564 15.63 18.37 -3.14
N TRP A 565 15.92 19.53 -2.56
CA TRP A 565 15.82 20.82 -3.25
C TRP A 565 16.55 20.86 -4.61
N PRO A 566 17.78 20.33 -4.77
CA PRO A 566 18.43 20.30 -6.09
C PRO A 566 17.66 19.48 -7.13
N VAL A 567 17.01 18.40 -6.72
CA VAL A 567 16.18 17.56 -7.59
C VAL A 567 14.88 18.28 -7.95
N ALA A 568 14.29 19.01 -7.01
CA ALA A 568 13.11 19.86 -7.26
C ALA A 568 13.42 20.94 -8.32
N VAL A 569 14.59 21.58 -8.25
CA VAL A 569 15.04 22.55 -9.26
C VAL A 569 15.30 21.88 -10.62
N TRP A 570 15.90 20.69 -10.66
CA TRP A 570 16.10 19.94 -11.91
C TRP A 570 14.78 19.47 -12.55
N LEU A 571 13.81 19.11 -11.72
CA LEU A 571 12.49 18.65 -12.16
C LEU A 571 11.68 19.79 -12.81
N SER A 572 12.00 21.05 -12.50
CA SER A 572 11.24 22.23 -12.92
C SER A 572 11.17 22.50 -14.43
N GLY A 573 11.90 21.74 -15.24
CA GLY A 573 11.83 21.80 -16.70
C GLY A 573 13.18 22.06 -17.34
N THR A 574 13.17 22.58 -18.57
CA THR A 574 14.39 23.01 -19.29
C THR A 574 14.97 24.29 -18.68
N ASP A 575 14.09 25.18 -18.21
CA ASP A 575 14.46 26.41 -17.53
C ASP A 575 14.40 26.23 -16.01
N TRP A 576 15.52 25.83 -15.42
CA TRP A 576 15.69 25.67 -13.96
C TRP A 576 15.75 27.02 -13.22
N TRP A 577 16.05 28.10 -13.94
CA TRP A 577 16.34 29.41 -13.38
C TRP A 577 15.18 30.04 -12.57
N PRO A 578 13.92 30.05 -13.05
CA PRO A 578 12.83 30.66 -12.30
C PRO A 578 12.57 29.96 -10.96
N MET A 579 12.65 28.61 -10.94
CA MET A 579 12.52 27.82 -9.72
C MET A 579 13.66 28.12 -8.74
N PHE A 580 14.89 28.26 -9.23
CA PHE A 580 16.03 28.63 -8.39
C PHE A 580 15.88 30.03 -7.77
N VAL A 581 15.50 31.04 -8.55
CA VAL A 581 15.31 32.41 -8.04
C VAL A 581 14.17 32.45 -7.03
N ALA A 582 13.04 31.80 -7.33
CA ALA A 582 11.93 31.67 -6.39
C ALA A 582 12.36 30.97 -5.09
N SER A 583 13.22 29.95 -5.19
CA SER A 583 13.78 29.24 -4.03
C SER A 583 14.61 30.16 -3.13
N VAL A 584 15.46 31.01 -3.73
CA VAL A 584 16.28 31.97 -2.98
C VAL A 584 15.41 32.98 -2.24
N VAL A 585 14.31 33.44 -2.86
CA VAL A 585 13.37 34.37 -2.22
C VAL A 585 12.61 33.69 -1.08
N ALA A 586 12.10 32.48 -1.32
CA ALA A 586 11.39 31.66 -0.33
C ALA A 586 12.23 31.40 0.92
N PHE A 587 13.51 31.07 0.75
CA PHE A 587 14.44 30.86 1.87
C PHE A 587 14.90 32.18 2.50
N GLY A 588 15.27 33.15 1.67
CA GLY A 588 15.98 34.37 2.09
C GLY A 588 15.15 35.35 2.89
N ILE A 589 13.89 35.59 2.50
CA ILE A 589 12.99 36.52 3.21
C ILE A 589 12.77 36.11 4.67
N PRO A 590 12.33 34.87 4.97
CA PRO A 590 12.10 34.46 6.35
C PRO A 590 13.41 34.28 7.11
N PHE A 591 14.51 33.92 6.42
CA PHE A 591 15.84 33.89 7.03
C PHE A 591 16.24 35.27 7.58
N ILE A 592 16.17 36.32 6.74
CA ILE A 592 16.53 37.68 7.14
C ILE A 592 15.58 38.21 8.22
N ALA A 593 14.27 37.99 8.07
CA ALA A 593 13.28 38.44 9.05
C ALA A 593 13.47 37.79 10.42
N THR A 594 13.77 36.48 10.46
CA THR A 594 14.07 35.76 11.69
C THR A 594 15.35 36.28 12.33
N LEU A 595 16.39 36.54 11.54
CA LEU A 595 17.62 37.11 12.04
C LEU A 595 17.42 38.51 12.65
N LEU A 596 16.65 39.37 11.98
CA LEU A 596 16.27 40.69 12.49
C LEU A 596 15.44 40.57 13.78
N ASN A 597 14.50 39.63 13.83
CA ASN A 597 13.70 39.36 15.02
C ASN A 597 14.58 38.98 16.22
N ASP A 598 15.55 38.09 15.99
CA ASP A 598 16.47 37.63 17.02
C ASP A 598 17.41 38.75 17.51
N ILE A 599 17.85 39.64 16.61
CA ILE A 599 18.69 40.79 16.95
C ILE A 599 17.91 41.86 17.75
N LEU A 600 16.69 42.18 17.31
CA LEU A 600 15.91 43.31 17.82
C LEU A 600 15.09 42.96 19.06
N PHE A 601 14.55 41.74 19.15
CA PHE A 601 13.50 41.41 20.12
C PHE A 601 13.85 40.25 21.06
N LYS A 602 14.69 39.27 20.67
CA LYS A 602 15.07 38.17 21.59
C LYS A 602 16.11 38.65 22.62
N LYS A 603 15.66 38.85 23.87
CA LYS A 603 16.52 39.02 25.04
C LYS A 603 17.03 37.64 25.51
N ALA A 604 18.24 37.59 26.07
CA ALA A 604 18.76 36.36 26.67
C ALA A 604 17.81 35.89 27.78
N PRO A 605 17.47 34.60 27.88
CA PRO A 605 16.67 34.10 28.98
C PRO A 605 17.41 34.37 30.28
N ILE A 606 16.69 34.97 31.21
CA ILE A 606 17.16 35.16 32.59
C ILE A 606 17.27 33.76 33.18
N LYS A 607 18.46 33.36 33.64
CA LYS A 607 18.62 32.14 34.44
C LYS A 607 17.67 32.25 35.63
N GLN A 608 16.65 31.39 35.67
CA GLN A 608 15.98 31.11 36.93
C GLN A 608 16.97 30.28 37.76
N GLU A 609 17.49 30.88 38.83
CA GLU A 609 18.31 30.21 39.84
C GLU A 609 17.51 29.17 40.62
#